data_AF-A0A6B9ZKN5-F1
#
_entry.id   AF-A0A6B9ZKN5-F1
#
_cell.length_a   1.000
_cell.length_b   1.000
_cell.length_c   1.000
_cell.angle_alpha   90.00
_cell.angle_beta   90.00
_cell.angle_gamma   90.00
#
_symmetry.space_group_name_H-M   'P 1'
#
loop_
_entity.id
_entity.type
_entity.pdbx_description
1 polymer ?
#
loop_
_entity_poly.entity_id
_entity_poly.type
_entity_poly.pdbx_seq_one_letter_code
_entity_poly.pdbx_strand_id
1 'polypeptide(L)'
;MNFDFYEEFQNFSNTELLKIIRQPEQYDPQAVIAANKLIAERDVTEEEKDVVDDHINQQVAKHEKKQLANKQLQTFFQSFVQPDPGSYEVYLNGMLLLLVISSFYQLFLIYGPGGTFYLCTDCSDRVLIMGFVLPAGMLLIAYLLFSRQRWGWLLSFGWFITVVAFYVICYILNATSFMRFFVPWLEFVIGTTLYSGAIYVLNKPQMKEAFGITSAMILKTAIAGLVIAIVCVVLVNFFWT
;
A
#
# COMPACT_ATOMS: atom_id res chain seq x y z
N MET A 1 -43.16 25.75 -2.27
CA MET A 1 -43.30 25.80 -0.81
C MET A 1 -42.38 26.91 -0.33
N ASN A 2 -42.91 27.88 0.42
CA ASN A 2 -42.08 28.92 1.03
C ASN A 2 -41.60 28.34 2.36
N PHE A 3 -40.30 28.09 2.47
CA PHE A 3 -39.71 27.45 3.64
C PHE A 3 -39.28 28.54 4.61
N ASP A 4 -39.78 28.52 5.84
CA ASP A 4 -39.41 29.51 6.86
C ASP A 4 -38.27 28.97 7.73
N PHE A 5 -37.03 29.29 7.32
CA PHE A 5 -35.82 28.91 8.06
C PHE A 5 -35.77 29.53 9.47
N TYR A 6 -36.50 30.62 9.72
CA TYR A 6 -36.50 31.26 11.02
C TYR A 6 -37.22 30.42 12.07
N GLU A 7 -38.39 29.88 11.74
CA GLU A 7 -39.15 29.00 12.65
C GLU A 7 -38.43 27.67 12.90
N GLU A 8 -37.83 27.09 11.87
CA GLU A 8 -37.11 25.82 12.01
C GLU A 8 -35.87 25.95 12.90
N PHE A 9 -35.11 27.04 12.74
CA PHE A 9 -33.86 27.27 13.47
C PHE A 9 -34.06 27.77 14.90
N GLN A 10 -35.29 28.08 15.34
CA GLN A 10 -35.54 28.46 16.73
C GLN A 10 -35.08 27.39 17.73
N ASN A 11 -35.19 26.11 17.37
CA ASN A 11 -34.81 24.99 18.24
C ASN A 11 -33.33 24.62 18.13
N PHE A 12 -32.57 25.25 17.23
CA PHE A 12 -31.16 24.93 17.02
C PHE A 12 -30.33 25.52 18.16
N SER A 13 -29.25 24.83 18.53
CA SER A 13 -28.26 25.34 19.49
C SER A 13 -27.42 26.47 18.88
N ASN A 14 -26.79 27.30 19.73
CA ASN A 14 -25.88 28.35 19.27
C ASN A 14 -24.76 27.79 18.38
N THR A 15 -24.22 26.61 18.73
CA THR A 15 -23.18 25.95 17.95
C THR A 15 -23.66 25.51 16.56
N GLU A 16 -24.91 25.09 16.41
CA GLU A 16 -25.48 24.71 15.11
C GLU A 16 -25.74 25.94 14.23
N LEU A 17 -26.26 27.02 14.82
CA LEU A 17 -26.45 28.30 14.12
C LEU A 17 -25.12 28.88 13.64
N LEU A 18 -24.08 28.84 14.49
CA LEU A 18 -22.73 29.27 14.13
C LEU A 18 -22.14 28.41 13.01
N LYS A 19 -22.38 27.09 12.97
CA LYS A 19 -21.96 26.23 11.85
C LYS A 19 -22.56 26.68 10.52
N ILE A 20 -23.86 27.00 10.51
CA ILE A 20 -24.56 27.49 9.30
C ILE A 20 -23.95 28.81 8.83
N ILE A 21 -23.70 29.75 9.75
CA ILE A 21 -23.13 31.07 9.44
C ILE A 21 -21.71 30.95 8.89
N ARG A 22 -20.89 30.06 9.45
CA ARG A 22 -19.47 29.89 9.09
C ARG A 22 -19.25 29.11 7.78
N GLN A 23 -20.26 28.42 7.27
CA GLN A 23 -20.18 27.62 6.03
C GLN A 23 -21.22 28.07 4.99
N PRO A 24 -21.24 29.35 4.58
CA PRO A 24 -22.32 29.90 3.76
C PRO A 24 -22.46 29.23 2.39
N GLU A 25 -21.40 28.58 1.89
CA GLU A 25 -21.42 27.87 0.60
C GLU A 25 -22.19 26.54 0.64
N GLN A 26 -22.46 25.99 1.84
CA GLN A 26 -23.16 24.72 2.02
C GLN A 26 -24.67 24.88 2.27
N TYR A 27 -25.13 26.12 2.48
CA TYR A 27 -26.51 26.42 2.90
C TYR A 27 -27.17 27.44 1.96
N ASP A 28 -28.50 27.48 1.98
CA ASP A 28 -29.25 28.50 1.26
C ASP A 28 -28.95 29.89 1.86
N PRO A 29 -28.76 30.95 1.03
CA PRO A 29 -28.57 32.31 1.54
C PRO A 29 -29.64 32.76 2.54
N GLN A 30 -30.90 32.34 2.37
CA GLN A 30 -31.99 32.66 3.29
C GLN A 30 -31.81 32.00 4.66
N ALA A 31 -31.26 30.77 4.69
CA ALA A 31 -30.91 30.07 5.92
C ALA A 31 -29.77 30.79 6.67
N VAL A 32 -28.74 31.24 5.94
CA VAL A 32 -27.63 31.99 6.52
C VAL A 32 -28.12 33.32 7.14
N ILE A 33 -29.05 34.01 6.48
CA ILE A 33 -29.66 35.24 7.00
C ILE A 33 -30.49 34.96 8.27
N ALA A 34 -31.32 33.91 8.26
CA ALA A 34 -32.13 33.51 9.40
C ALA A 34 -31.25 33.12 10.62
N ALA A 35 -30.19 32.35 10.38
CA ALA A 35 -29.22 31.97 11.41
C ALA A 35 -28.51 33.19 12.01
N ASN A 36 -28.03 34.13 11.17
CA ASN A 36 -27.42 35.38 11.65
C ASN A 36 -28.38 36.22 12.51
N LYS A 37 -29.66 36.28 12.13
CA LYS A 37 -30.67 37.00 12.90
C LYS A 37 -30.91 36.37 14.27
N LEU A 38 -31.07 35.03 14.32
CA LEU A 38 -31.25 34.30 15.58
C LEU A 38 -30.02 34.38 16.48
N ILE A 39 -28.80 34.37 15.93
CA ILE A 39 -27.57 34.48 16.71
C ILE A 39 -27.39 35.89 17.27
N ALA A 40 -27.84 36.93 16.56
CA ALA A 40 -27.80 38.31 17.05
C ALA A 40 -28.80 38.58 18.18
N GLU A 41 -29.89 37.80 18.25
CA GLU A 41 -30.88 37.85 19.33
C GLU A 41 -30.46 37.05 20.57
N ARG A 42 -29.42 36.21 20.46
CA ARG A 42 -28.91 35.35 21.54
C ARG A 42 -27.58 35.86 22.07
N ASP A 43 -27.34 35.62 23.35
CA ASP A 43 -26.03 35.85 23.95
C ASP A 43 -25.12 34.65 23.62
N VAL A 44 -24.06 34.88 22.87
CA VAL A 44 -23.14 33.84 22.37
C VAL A 44 -21.80 34.04 23.04
N THR A 45 -21.34 33.02 23.76
CA THR A 45 -20.05 33.08 24.45
C THR A 45 -18.89 32.87 23.47
N GLU A 46 -17.72 33.42 23.78
CA GLU A 46 -16.51 33.20 22.96
C GLU A 46 -16.10 31.71 22.92
N GLU A 47 -16.35 30.98 24.01
CA GLU A 47 -16.11 29.54 24.10
C GLU A 47 -16.92 28.74 23.06
N GLU A 48 -18.18 29.14 22.82
CA GLU A 48 -19.02 28.52 21.79
C GLU A 48 -18.50 28.80 20.37
N LYS A 49 -17.91 29.97 20.14
CA LYS A 49 -17.30 30.31 18.83
C LYS A 49 -16.05 29.48 18.58
N ASP A 50 -15.19 29.35 19.59
CA ASP A 50 -13.95 28.57 19.50
C ASP A 50 -14.25 27.09 19.20
N VAL A 51 -15.25 26.50 19.88
CA VAL A 51 -15.66 25.10 19.65
C VAL A 51 -16.13 24.87 18.21
N VAL A 52 -16.86 25.83 17.63
CA VAL A 52 -17.35 25.73 16.26
C VAL A 52 -16.23 25.90 15.25
N ASP A 53 -15.35 26.87 15.46
CA ASP A 53 -14.21 27.13 14.58
C ASP A 53 -13.24 25.93 14.59
N ASP A 54 -12.99 25.31 15.75
CA ASP A 54 -12.22 24.07 15.85
C ASP A 54 -12.89 22.90 15.12
N HIS A 55 -14.21 22.74 15.26
CA HIS A 55 -14.94 21.67 14.58
C HIS A 55 -14.88 21.82 13.05
N ILE A 56 -15.02 23.06 12.55
CA ILE A 56 -14.93 23.37 11.13
C ILE A 56 -13.51 23.12 10.62
N ASN A 57 -12.49 23.59 11.34
CA ASN A 57 -11.09 23.35 10.99
C ASN A 57 -10.75 21.86 10.91
N GLN A 58 -11.27 21.05 11.84
CA GLN A 58 -11.10 19.59 11.78
C GLN A 58 -11.81 18.96 10.58
N GLN A 59 -13.00 19.41 10.23
CA GLN A 59 -13.74 18.92 9.07
C GLN A 59 -13.04 19.29 7.76
N VAL A 60 -12.58 20.54 7.62
CA VAL A 60 -11.81 21.02 6.47
C VAL A 60 -10.52 20.23 6.34
N ALA A 61 -9.74 20.08 7.41
CA ALA A 61 -8.52 19.28 7.39
C ALA A 61 -8.77 17.80 7.02
N LYS A 62 -9.90 17.22 7.45
CA LYS A 62 -10.28 15.85 7.07
C LYS A 62 -10.67 15.76 5.59
N HIS A 63 -11.39 16.76 5.07
CA HIS A 63 -11.76 16.84 3.66
C HIS A 63 -10.54 17.05 2.76
N GLU A 64 -9.63 17.92 3.13
CA GLU A 64 -8.37 18.15 2.42
C GLU A 64 -7.51 16.88 2.38
N LYS A 65 -7.38 16.18 3.52
CA LYS A 65 -6.67 14.88 3.57
C LYS A 65 -7.31 13.85 2.64
N LYS A 66 -8.64 13.75 2.62
CA LYS A 66 -9.37 12.85 1.70
C LYS A 66 -9.18 13.25 0.24
N GLN A 67 -9.25 14.53 -0.08
CA GLN A 67 -9.01 15.02 -1.44
C GLN A 67 -7.57 14.76 -1.89
N LEU A 68 -6.59 14.94 -1.00
CA LEU A 68 -5.19 14.62 -1.27
C LEU A 68 -5.02 13.12 -1.56
N ALA A 69 -5.61 12.26 -0.73
CA ALA A 69 -5.57 10.81 -0.93
C ALA A 69 -6.24 10.38 -2.24
N ASN A 70 -7.41 10.97 -2.56
CA ASN A 70 -8.09 10.71 -3.83
C ASN A 70 -7.28 11.18 -5.04
N LYS A 71 -6.63 12.35 -4.96
CA LYS A 71 -5.73 12.83 -6.01
C LYS A 71 -4.55 11.87 -6.20
N GLN A 72 -3.92 11.41 -5.11
CA GLN A 72 -2.83 10.44 -5.19
C GLN A 72 -3.26 9.11 -5.85
N LEU A 73 -4.43 8.59 -5.47
CA LEU A 73 -5.02 7.40 -6.11
C LEU A 73 -5.31 7.64 -7.59
N GLN A 74 -5.88 8.78 -7.93
CA GLN A 74 -6.17 9.15 -9.31
C GLN A 74 -4.88 9.22 -10.15
N THR A 75 -3.83 9.85 -9.63
CA THR A 75 -2.51 9.91 -10.28
C THR A 75 -1.91 8.50 -10.45
N PHE A 76 -2.04 7.64 -9.44
CA PHE A 76 -1.56 6.25 -9.50
C PHE A 76 -2.24 5.46 -10.64
N PHE A 77 -3.57 5.58 -10.81
CA PHE A 77 -4.26 4.91 -11.90
C PHE A 77 -4.02 5.58 -13.26
N GLN A 78 -3.91 6.90 -13.30
CA GLN A 78 -3.65 7.64 -14.54
C GLN A 78 -2.34 7.24 -15.18
N SER A 79 -1.28 6.96 -14.41
CA SER A 79 0.00 6.53 -14.96
C SER A 79 -0.08 5.21 -15.75
N PHE A 80 -1.09 4.36 -15.49
CA PHE A 80 -1.31 3.14 -16.25
C PHE A 80 -2.13 3.36 -17.52
N VAL A 81 -3.10 4.28 -17.47
CA VAL A 81 -4.01 4.56 -18.59
C VAL A 81 -3.34 5.45 -19.63
N GLN A 82 -2.55 6.44 -19.19
CA GLN A 82 -1.82 7.37 -20.03
C GLN A 82 -0.36 7.44 -19.54
N PRO A 83 0.46 6.42 -19.84
CA PRO A 83 1.86 6.42 -19.44
C PRO A 83 2.59 7.53 -20.19
N ASP A 84 3.19 8.46 -19.43
CA ASP A 84 4.13 9.42 -20.01
C ASP A 84 5.40 8.66 -20.44
N PRO A 85 5.74 8.63 -21.74
CA PRO A 85 6.87 7.86 -22.24
C PRO A 85 8.19 8.32 -21.61
N GLY A 86 8.75 7.48 -20.74
CA GLY A 86 9.99 7.74 -20.01
C GLY A 86 9.81 8.09 -18.54
N SER A 87 8.57 8.28 -18.06
CA SER A 87 8.31 8.45 -16.64
C SER A 87 8.61 7.17 -15.86
N TYR A 88 9.40 7.31 -14.79
CA TYR A 88 9.69 6.20 -13.89
C TYR A 88 8.44 5.76 -13.09
N GLU A 89 7.40 6.57 -13.05
CA GLU A 89 6.17 6.29 -12.29
C GLU A 89 5.43 5.06 -12.84
N VAL A 90 5.50 4.84 -14.16
CA VAL A 90 4.92 3.63 -14.80
C VAL A 90 5.61 2.37 -14.29
N TYR A 91 6.94 2.41 -14.18
CA TYR A 91 7.74 1.29 -13.66
C TYR A 91 7.51 1.07 -12.17
N LEU A 92 7.46 2.15 -11.39
CA LEU A 92 7.19 2.12 -9.96
C LEU A 92 5.80 1.53 -9.68
N ASN A 93 4.78 2.00 -10.39
CA ASN A 93 3.41 1.54 -10.17
C ASN A 93 3.22 0.10 -10.63
N GLY A 94 3.84 -0.30 -11.75
CA GLY A 94 3.88 -1.70 -12.19
C GLY A 94 4.53 -2.62 -11.16
N MET A 95 5.62 -2.18 -10.54
CA MET A 95 6.30 -2.88 -9.43
C MET A 95 5.43 -2.98 -8.18
N LEU A 96 4.74 -1.90 -7.80
CA LEU A 96 3.82 -1.89 -6.66
C LEU A 96 2.66 -2.85 -6.87
N LEU A 97 2.05 -2.82 -8.05
CA LEU A 97 0.98 -3.73 -8.43
C LEU A 97 1.46 -5.18 -8.37
N LEU A 98 2.66 -5.45 -8.89
CA LEU A 98 3.27 -6.76 -8.84
C LEU A 98 3.43 -7.27 -7.40
N LEU A 99 4.01 -6.46 -6.50
CA LEU A 99 4.20 -6.83 -5.09
C LEU A 99 2.87 -7.09 -4.38
N VAL A 100 1.85 -6.27 -4.65
CA VAL A 100 0.51 -6.43 -4.06
C VAL A 100 -0.16 -7.71 -4.55
N ILE A 101 -0.16 -7.97 -5.87
CA ILE A 101 -0.71 -9.19 -6.46
C ILE A 101 0.03 -10.42 -5.92
N SER A 102 1.37 -10.38 -5.87
CA SER A 102 2.17 -11.48 -5.28
C SER A 102 1.82 -11.72 -3.82
N SER A 103 1.60 -10.66 -3.02
CA SER A 103 1.18 -10.79 -1.61
C SER A 103 -0.18 -11.46 -1.48
N PHE A 104 -1.17 -11.03 -2.27
CA PHE A 104 -2.51 -11.64 -2.26
C PHE A 104 -2.48 -13.07 -2.78
N TYR A 105 -1.68 -13.37 -3.80
CA TYR A 105 -1.51 -14.72 -4.31
C TYR A 105 -0.91 -15.64 -3.24
N GLN A 106 0.09 -15.19 -2.48
CA GLN A 106 0.62 -15.96 -1.35
C GLN A 106 -0.43 -16.20 -0.26
N LEU A 107 -1.19 -15.17 0.12
CA LEU A 107 -2.29 -15.32 1.06
C LEU A 107 -3.33 -16.32 0.54
N PHE A 108 -3.65 -16.29 -0.74
CA PHE A 108 -4.57 -17.25 -1.37
C PHE A 108 -4.01 -18.68 -1.35
N LEU A 109 -2.71 -18.87 -1.62
CA LEU A 109 -2.08 -20.20 -1.53
C LEU A 109 -2.05 -20.75 -0.10
N ILE A 110 -1.98 -19.88 0.90
CA ILE A 110 -1.94 -20.30 2.31
C ILE A 110 -3.36 -20.57 2.84
N TYR A 111 -4.28 -19.63 2.63
CA TYR A 111 -5.63 -19.61 3.23
C TYR A 111 -6.76 -19.97 2.26
N GLY A 112 -6.47 -20.26 1.01
CA GLY A 112 -7.48 -20.66 0.04
C GLY A 112 -8.07 -22.04 0.36
N PRO A 113 -9.19 -22.43 -0.27
CA PRO A 113 -9.85 -23.73 -0.04
C PRO A 113 -8.96 -24.95 -0.35
N GLY A 114 -7.90 -24.77 -1.15
CA GLY A 114 -6.87 -25.77 -1.43
C GLY A 114 -5.50 -25.45 -0.79
N GLY A 115 -5.47 -24.48 0.12
CA GLY A 115 -4.26 -24.01 0.75
C GLY A 115 -3.69 -25.02 1.73
N THR A 116 -2.38 -24.93 1.92
CA THR A 116 -1.61 -25.81 2.83
C THR A 116 -2.18 -25.82 4.25
N PHE A 117 -2.82 -24.73 4.69
CA PHE A 117 -3.43 -24.65 6.01
C PHE A 117 -4.58 -25.64 6.22
N TYR A 118 -5.52 -25.75 5.29
CA TYR A 118 -6.68 -26.64 5.44
C TYR A 118 -6.33 -28.12 5.25
N LEU A 119 -5.25 -28.40 4.51
CA LEU A 119 -4.79 -29.75 4.21
C LEU A 119 -3.82 -30.31 5.25
N CYS A 120 -3.31 -29.49 6.16
CA CYS A 120 -2.28 -29.86 7.11
C CYS A 120 -2.86 -29.96 8.53
N THR A 121 -3.12 -31.19 8.98
CA THR A 121 -3.68 -31.46 10.31
C THR A 121 -2.67 -31.26 11.45
N ASP A 122 -1.36 -31.35 11.16
CA ASP A 122 -0.26 -31.28 12.15
C ASP A 122 0.77 -30.18 11.83
N CYS A 123 0.33 -29.07 11.22
CA CYS A 123 1.24 -28.00 10.90
C CYS A 123 1.77 -27.31 12.16
N SER A 124 3.09 -27.32 12.33
CA SER A 124 3.79 -26.56 13.37
C SER A 124 3.44 -25.06 13.26
N ASP A 125 3.30 -24.39 14.41
CA ASP A 125 3.16 -22.93 14.54
C ASP A 125 4.15 -22.14 13.66
N ARG A 126 5.30 -22.74 13.34
CA ARG A 126 6.33 -22.17 12.44
C ARG A 126 5.82 -21.91 11.02
N VAL A 127 5.03 -22.82 10.45
CA VAL A 127 4.46 -22.67 9.10
C VAL A 127 3.47 -21.51 9.07
N LEU A 128 2.69 -21.39 10.16
CA LEU A 128 1.70 -20.33 10.35
C LEU A 128 2.39 -18.95 10.46
N ILE A 129 3.44 -18.84 11.26
CA ILE A 129 4.24 -17.60 11.37
C ILE A 129 4.85 -17.22 10.03
N MET A 130 5.48 -18.16 9.30
CA MET A 130 6.05 -17.88 7.98
C MET A 130 4.98 -17.44 6.98
N GLY A 131 3.78 -18.01 7.05
CA GLY A 131 2.65 -17.66 6.20
C GLY A 131 2.15 -16.23 6.38
N PHE A 132 2.35 -15.62 7.55
CA PHE A 132 2.02 -14.21 7.78
C PHE A 132 3.19 -13.26 7.54
N VAL A 133 4.40 -13.66 7.94
CA VAL A 133 5.59 -12.80 7.87
C VAL A 133 5.94 -12.47 6.42
N LEU A 134 5.82 -13.42 5.49
CA LEU A 134 6.20 -13.18 4.09
C LEU A 134 5.25 -12.18 3.38
N PRO A 135 3.91 -12.36 3.39
CA PRO A 135 3.00 -11.38 2.79
C PRO A 135 3.06 -10.01 3.48
N ALA A 136 3.16 -9.99 4.81
CA ALA A 136 3.30 -8.74 5.56
C ALA A 136 4.60 -8.00 5.19
N GLY A 137 5.70 -8.73 5.04
CA GLY A 137 6.98 -8.19 4.56
C GLY A 137 6.86 -7.59 3.16
N MET A 138 6.18 -8.26 2.23
CA MET A 138 5.94 -7.73 0.88
C MET A 138 5.11 -6.44 0.89
N LEU A 139 4.06 -6.37 1.72
CA LEU A 139 3.25 -5.16 1.86
C LEU A 139 4.05 -4.01 2.47
N LEU A 140 4.93 -4.29 3.44
CA LEU A 140 5.85 -3.30 3.99
C LEU A 140 6.81 -2.78 2.91
N ILE A 141 7.38 -3.67 2.10
CA ILE A 141 8.24 -3.30 0.97
C ILE A 141 7.48 -2.42 -0.02
N ALA A 142 6.24 -2.79 -0.37
CA ALA A 142 5.39 -2.00 -1.25
C ALA A 142 5.10 -0.61 -0.66
N TYR A 143 4.80 -0.51 0.63
CA TYR A 143 4.61 0.75 1.33
C TYR A 143 5.86 1.64 1.30
N LEU A 144 7.04 1.07 1.56
CA LEU A 144 8.31 1.81 1.51
C LEU A 144 8.65 2.28 0.10
N LEU A 145 8.35 1.46 -0.91
CA LEU A 145 8.56 1.78 -2.32
C LEU A 145 7.60 2.89 -2.77
N PHE A 146 6.32 2.83 -2.36
CA PHE A 146 5.32 3.88 -2.59
C PHE A 146 5.71 5.19 -1.91
N SER A 147 6.26 5.12 -0.70
CA SER A 147 6.78 6.27 0.05
C SER A 147 8.10 6.82 -0.51
N ARG A 148 8.57 6.30 -1.66
CA ARG A 148 9.83 6.69 -2.34
C ARG A 148 11.06 6.60 -1.43
N GLN A 149 11.04 5.70 -0.45
CA GLN A 149 12.18 5.51 0.45
C GLN A 149 13.23 4.60 -0.18
N ARG A 150 14.51 4.93 -0.01
CA ARG A 150 15.65 4.13 -0.52
C ARG A 150 15.58 2.67 -0.06
N TRP A 151 15.12 2.45 1.16
CA TRP A 151 14.92 1.12 1.74
C TRP A 151 13.90 0.27 0.98
N GLY A 152 12.85 0.87 0.42
CA GLY A 152 11.88 0.16 -0.41
C GLY A 152 12.54 -0.45 -1.65
N TRP A 153 13.43 0.32 -2.31
CA TRP A 153 14.21 -0.17 -3.46
C TRP A 153 15.16 -1.30 -3.04
N LEU A 154 15.95 -1.08 -1.98
CA LEU A 154 16.96 -2.05 -1.51
C LEU A 154 16.33 -3.37 -1.08
N LEU A 155 15.24 -3.32 -0.31
CA LEU A 155 14.54 -4.51 0.15
C LEU A 155 13.84 -5.24 -1.01
N SER A 156 13.20 -4.52 -1.94
CA SER A 156 12.62 -5.14 -3.14
C SER A 156 13.69 -5.87 -3.95
N PHE A 157 14.81 -5.20 -4.21
CA PHE A 157 15.91 -5.74 -5.02
C PHE A 157 16.53 -6.98 -4.37
N GLY A 158 16.86 -6.88 -3.07
CA GLY A 158 17.41 -8.00 -2.31
C GLY A 158 16.43 -9.17 -2.24
N TRP A 159 15.14 -8.91 -2.02
CA TRP A 159 14.08 -9.92 -2.01
C TRP A 159 14.00 -10.66 -3.34
N PHE A 160 13.90 -9.96 -4.48
CA PHE A 160 13.82 -10.61 -5.78
C PHE A 160 15.05 -11.45 -6.12
N ILE A 161 16.26 -10.97 -5.79
CA ILE A 161 17.48 -11.76 -5.96
C ILE A 161 17.44 -13.00 -5.10
N THR A 162 17.05 -12.86 -3.83
CA THR A 162 16.97 -13.98 -2.89
C THR A 162 16.01 -15.06 -3.42
N VAL A 163 14.84 -14.64 -3.90
CA VAL A 163 13.81 -15.55 -4.45
C VAL A 163 14.30 -16.24 -5.72
N VAL A 164 14.87 -15.50 -6.68
CA VAL A 164 15.41 -16.08 -7.92
C VAL A 164 16.54 -17.07 -7.62
N ALA A 165 17.49 -16.70 -6.76
CA ALA A 165 18.60 -17.55 -6.37
C ALA A 165 18.11 -18.81 -5.64
N PHE A 166 17.17 -18.67 -4.71
CA PHE A 166 16.56 -19.80 -4.00
C PHE A 166 15.92 -20.79 -4.97
N TYR A 167 15.10 -20.30 -5.90
CA TYR A 167 14.46 -21.12 -6.93
C TYR A 167 15.50 -21.87 -7.78
N VAL A 168 16.55 -21.19 -8.24
CA VAL A 168 17.59 -21.81 -9.09
C VAL A 168 18.35 -22.88 -8.32
N ILE A 169 18.76 -22.61 -7.07
CA ILE A 169 19.49 -23.59 -6.26
C ILE A 169 18.61 -24.80 -5.96
N CYS A 170 17.36 -24.60 -5.55
CA CYS A 170 16.40 -25.68 -5.33
C CYS A 170 16.18 -26.53 -6.58
N TYR A 171 16.10 -25.91 -7.76
CA TYR A 171 16.00 -26.61 -9.03
C TYR A 171 17.23 -27.49 -9.29
N ILE A 172 18.44 -26.94 -9.12
CA ILE A 172 19.70 -27.68 -9.30
C ILE A 172 19.80 -28.88 -8.36
N LEU A 173 19.47 -28.69 -7.07
CA LEU A 173 19.57 -29.75 -6.06
C LEU A 173 18.53 -30.87 -6.26
N ASN A 174 17.33 -30.54 -6.72
CA ASN A 174 16.26 -31.52 -6.90
C ASN A 174 16.21 -32.14 -8.30
N ALA A 175 17.01 -31.66 -9.26
CA ALA A 175 16.99 -32.10 -10.67
C ALA A 175 17.09 -33.62 -10.88
N THR A 176 17.49 -34.38 -9.87
CA THR A 176 17.56 -35.85 -9.87
C THR A 176 16.20 -36.55 -9.71
N SER A 177 15.13 -35.87 -9.26
CA SER A 177 13.83 -36.50 -8.89
C SER A 177 12.66 -36.20 -9.86
N PHE A 178 12.88 -36.36 -11.16
CA PHE A 178 12.07 -35.88 -12.32
C PHE A 178 10.52 -36.00 -12.26
N MET A 179 9.91 -36.86 -11.44
CA MET A 179 8.45 -37.11 -11.45
C MET A 179 7.60 -36.22 -10.52
N ARG A 180 8.20 -35.44 -9.59
CA ARG A 180 7.47 -34.46 -8.74
C ARG A 180 7.31 -33.06 -9.36
N PHE A 181 7.64 -32.89 -10.65
CA PHE A 181 8.13 -31.61 -11.20
C PHE A 181 7.17 -30.75 -12.02
N PHE A 182 6.03 -31.25 -12.49
CA PHE A 182 5.29 -30.51 -13.52
C PHE A 182 4.64 -29.21 -13.00
N VAL A 183 4.07 -29.23 -11.79
CA VAL A 183 3.51 -28.03 -11.13
C VAL A 183 4.62 -27.08 -10.62
N PRO A 184 5.69 -27.56 -9.96
CA PRO A 184 6.80 -26.70 -9.52
C PRO A 184 7.57 -26.01 -10.66
N TRP A 185 7.66 -26.62 -11.84
CA TRP A 185 8.44 -26.06 -12.95
C TRP A 185 7.78 -24.83 -13.57
N LEU A 186 6.45 -24.84 -13.75
CA LEU A 186 5.76 -23.68 -14.31
C LEU A 186 5.85 -22.48 -13.35
N GLU A 187 5.65 -22.71 -12.05
CA GLU A 187 5.84 -21.69 -11.01
C GLU A 187 7.29 -21.17 -10.99
N PHE A 188 8.27 -22.06 -11.12
CA PHE A 188 9.68 -21.69 -11.24
C PHE A 188 9.92 -20.78 -12.43
N VAL A 189 9.46 -21.14 -13.64
CA VAL A 189 9.68 -20.35 -14.86
C VAL A 189 8.98 -19.00 -14.78
N ILE A 190 7.70 -18.99 -14.38
CA ILE A 190 6.92 -17.76 -14.26
C ILE A 190 7.53 -16.85 -13.19
N GLY A 191 7.80 -17.39 -12.00
CA GLY A 191 8.37 -16.65 -10.88
C GLY A 191 9.73 -16.06 -11.21
N THR A 192 10.66 -16.88 -11.73
CA THR A 192 12.00 -16.40 -12.08
C THR A 192 11.97 -15.35 -13.19
N THR A 193 11.12 -15.52 -14.22
CA THR A 193 10.98 -14.53 -15.30
C THR A 193 10.44 -13.22 -14.76
N LEU A 194 9.38 -13.28 -13.95
CA LEU A 194 8.70 -12.11 -13.40
C LEU A 194 9.60 -11.33 -12.42
N TYR A 195 10.28 -12.03 -11.49
CA TYR A 195 11.20 -11.38 -10.55
C TYR A 195 12.48 -10.89 -11.23
N SER A 196 12.98 -11.58 -12.25
CA SER A 196 14.10 -11.09 -13.07
C SER A 196 13.71 -9.83 -13.86
N GLY A 197 12.49 -9.79 -14.39
CA GLY A 197 11.91 -8.59 -15.00
C GLY A 197 11.84 -7.43 -14.00
N ALA A 198 11.41 -7.68 -12.77
CA ALA A 198 11.38 -6.68 -11.71
C ALA A 198 12.79 -6.16 -11.35
N ILE A 199 13.79 -7.04 -11.24
CA ILE A 199 15.21 -6.68 -11.06
C ILE A 199 15.70 -5.79 -12.22
N TYR A 200 15.38 -6.15 -13.46
CA TYR A 200 15.73 -5.36 -14.64
C TYR A 200 15.10 -3.96 -14.60
N VAL A 201 13.82 -3.87 -14.25
CA VAL A 201 13.09 -2.60 -14.12
C VAL A 201 13.70 -1.73 -13.01
N LEU A 202 13.98 -2.30 -11.84
CA LEU A 202 14.62 -1.59 -10.72
C LEU A 202 16.01 -1.02 -11.09
N ASN A 203 16.74 -1.71 -11.97
CA ASN A 203 18.07 -1.30 -12.42
C ASN A 203 18.07 -0.21 -13.51
N LYS A 204 16.90 0.19 -14.02
CA LYS A 204 16.82 1.29 -14.99
C LYS A 204 17.40 2.58 -14.41
N PRO A 205 18.12 3.40 -15.21
CA PRO A 205 18.73 4.64 -14.73
C PRO A 205 17.75 5.56 -14.00
N GLN A 206 16.54 5.72 -14.54
CA GLN A 206 15.50 6.59 -13.98
C GLN A 206 15.06 6.13 -12.58
N MET A 207 14.92 4.82 -12.38
CA MET A 207 14.58 4.26 -11.06
C MET A 207 15.73 4.44 -10.07
N LYS A 208 16.98 4.20 -10.50
CA LYS A 208 18.15 4.41 -9.63
C LYS A 208 18.28 5.86 -9.21
N GLU A 209 18.08 6.79 -10.14
CA GLU A 209 18.13 8.23 -9.87
C GLU A 209 17.00 8.65 -8.92
N ALA A 210 15.76 8.23 -9.17
CA ALA A 210 14.60 8.56 -8.34
C ALA A 210 14.77 8.12 -6.87
N PHE A 211 15.46 7.00 -6.63
CA PHE A 211 15.74 6.47 -5.29
C PHE A 211 17.14 6.81 -4.77
N GLY A 212 17.97 7.54 -5.52
CA GLY A 212 19.34 7.89 -5.14
C GLY A 212 20.25 6.67 -4.91
N ILE A 213 20.10 5.63 -5.74
CA ILE A 213 20.82 4.35 -5.61
C ILE A 213 22.11 4.40 -6.43
N THR A 214 23.22 4.10 -5.76
CA THR A 214 24.55 4.01 -6.38
C THR A 214 24.86 2.58 -6.83
N SER A 215 25.70 2.41 -7.87
CA SER A 215 26.12 1.07 -8.34
C SER A 215 26.77 0.21 -7.26
N ALA A 216 27.49 0.82 -6.32
CA ALA A 216 28.08 0.12 -5.18
C ALA A 216 27.01 -0.46 -4.24
N MET A 217 25.90 0.25 -4.02
CA MET A 217 24.78 -0.27 -3.22
C MET A 217 24.10 -1.45 -3.91
N ILE A 218 23.94 -1.41 -5.23
CA ILE A 218 23.36 -2.50 -6.02
C ILE A 218 24.20 -3.77 -5.85
N LEU A 219 25.51 -3.67 -6.03
CA LEU A 219 26.41 -4.81 -5.87
C LEU A 219 26.36 -5.40 -4.46
N LYS A 220 26.43 -4.54 -3.42
CA LYS A 220 26.34 -4.98 -2.02
C LYS A 220 25.02 -5.69 -1.72
N THR A 221 23.91 -5.14 -2.21
CA THR A 221 22.57 -5.71 -2.01
C THR A 221 22.42 -7.04 -2.75
N ALA A 222 22.98 -7.15 -3.97
CA ALA A 222 22.99 -8.40 -4.73
C ALA A 222 23.78 -9.51 -4.01
N ILE A 223 24.97 -9.20 -3.51
CA ILE A 223 25.79 -10.14 -2.74
C ILE A 223 25.06 -10.57 -1.47
N ALA A 224 24.50 -9.62 -0.72
CA ALA A 224 23.74 -9.92 0.49
C ALA A 224 22.54 -10.83 0.21
N GLY A 225 21.74 -10.53 -0.82
CA GLY A 225 20.61 -11.37 -1.23
C GLY A 225 21.03 -12.78 -1.63
N LEU A 226 22.13 -12.92 -2.37
CA LEU A 226 22.66 -14.23 -2.78
C LEU A 226 23.17 -15.05 -1.57
N VAL A 227 23.86 -14.42 -0.63
CA VAL A 227 24.30 -15.08 0.62
C VAL A 227 23.09 -15.54 1.44
N ILE A 228 22.08 -14.70 1.61
CA ILE A 228 20.83 -15.05 2.32
C ILE A 228 20.17 -16.25 1.63
N ALA A 229 20.06 -16.25 0.30
CA ALA A 229 19.47 -17.37 -0.44
C ALA A 229 20.19 -18.69 -0.17
N ILE A 230 21.54 -18.69 -0.20
CA ILE A 230 22.35 -19.88 0.08
C ILE A 230 22.10 -20.37 1.51
N VAL A 231 22.13 -19.47 2.50
CA VAL A 231 21.87 -19.81 3.90
C VAL A 231 20.47 -20.40 4.06
N CYS A 232 19.45 -19.79 3.47
CA CYS A 232 18.08 -20.31 3.49
C CYS A 232 18.00 -21.73 2.94
N VAL A 233 18.64 -22.01 1.79
CA VAL A 233 18.66 -23.35 1.20
C VAL A 233 19.35 -24.35 2.14
N VAL A 234 20.51 -23.99 2.70
CA VAL A 234 21.25 -24.88 3.62
C VAL A 234 20.41 -25.21 4.85
N LEU A 235 19.77 -24.21 5.45
CA LEU A 235 18.89 -24.42 6.62
C LEU A 235 17.68 -25.29 6.26
N VAL A 236 17.03 -25.04 5.11
CA VAL A 236 15.90 -25.86 4.65
C VAL A 236 16.32 -27.31 4.48
N ASN A 237 17.46 -27.58 3.83
CA ASN A 237 17.94 -28.96 3.67
C ASN A 237 18.29 -29.59 5.02
N PHE A 238 18.97 -28.87 5.92
CA PHE A 238 19.39 -29.41 7.21
C PHE A 238 18.23 -29.74 8.15
N PHE A 239 17.15 -28.95 8.15
CA PHE A 239 15.99 -29.20 9.01
C PHE A 239 14.99 -30.21 8.46
N TRP A 240 15.06 -30.54 7.16
CA TRP A 240 14.10 -31.42 6.48
C TRP A 240 14.65 -32.82 6.15
N THR A 241 15.95 -33.06 6.36
CA THR A 241 16.57 -34.40 6.40
C THR A 241 16.60 -34.94 7.81
#